data_AF-A0A0N0UXX9-F1
#
_entry.id   AF-A0A0N0UXX9-F1
#
_cell.length_a   1.000
_cell.length_b   1.000
_cell.length_c   1.000
_cell.angle_alpha   90.00
_cell.angle_beta   90.00
_cell.angle_gamma   90.00
#
_symmetry.space_group_name_H-M   'P 1'
#
loop_
_entity.id
_entity.type
_entity.pdbx_description
1 polymer ?
#
loop_
_entity_poly.entity_id
_entity_poly.type
_entity_poly.pdbx_seq_one_letter_code
_entity_poly.pdbx_strand_id
1 'polypeptide(L)'
;MEDRYRYIVDENHQLVPSISQQVALKPDDVYFVTRLFSNKNTYNWIVMACFMPHLGLVFYQDNNIVMHISICYSCNRLESSIPIPAETTISNTYVGFNKNARGELRKFLDKHHFTYSKHKSILDE
;
A
#
# COMPACT_ATOMS: atom_id res chain seq x y z
N MET A 1 14.29 -10.90 14.94
CA MET A 1 13.06 -10.26 15.47
C MET A 1 11.94 -10.78 14.60
N GLU A 2 11.03 -11.53 15.18
CA GLU A 2 10.07 -12.37 14.47
C GLU A 2 9.10 -11.52 13.65
N ASP A 3 8.88 -11.96 12.41
CA ASP A 3 8.18 -11.33 11.29
C ASP A 3 6.65 -11.23 11.54
N ARG A 4 6.25 -10.77 12.73
CA ARG A 4 4.92 -10.99 13.30
C ARG A 4 3.78 -10.27 12.56
N TYR A 5 4.10 -9.27 11.73
CA TYR A 5 3.09 -8.49 11.02
C TYR A 5 3.50 -8.27 9.57
N ARG A 6 3.32 -9.31 8.75
CA ARG A 6 3.48 -9.23 7.29
C ARG A 6 2.50 -8.23 6.65
N TYR A 7 1.35 -8.00 7.28
CA TYR A 7 0.28 -7.12 6.81
C TYR A 7 -0.13 -6.10 7.86
N ILE A 8 -0.88 -5.08 7.43
CA ILE A 8 -1.50 -4.10 8.34
C ILE A 8 -2.74 -4.63 9.09
N VAL A 9 -3.27 -5.78 8.68
CA VAL A 9 -4.35 -6.51 9.34
C VAL A 9 -3.83 -7.90 9.71
N ASP A 10 -4.12 -8.37 10.92
CA ASP A 10 -3.72 -9.68 11.43
C ASP A 10 -4.68 -10.81 11.03
N GLU A 11 -4.34 -12.04 11.43
CA GLU A 11 -5.15 -13.24 11.19
C GLU A 11 -6.53 -13.21 11.87
N ASN A 12 -6.72 -12.34 12.88
CA ASN A 12 -7.98 -12.15 13.59
C ASN A 12 -8.84 -11.05 12.97
N HIS A 13 -8.48 -10.55 11.78
CA HIS A 13 -9.13 -9.42 11.11
C HIS A 13 -9.10 -8.12 11.94
N GLN A 14 -8.01 -7.91 12.69
CA GLN A 14 -7.78 -6.71 13.48
C GLN A 14 -6.59 -5.93 12.93
N LEU A 15 -6.60 -4.61 13.15
CA LEU A 15 -5.44 -3.77 12.85
C LEU A 15 -4.26 -4.16 13.73
N VAL A 16 -3.08 -4.29 13.13
CA VAL A 16 -1.88 -4.67 13.88
C VAL A 16 -1.51 -3.58 14.91
N PRO A 17 -1.03 -3.95 16.12
CA PRO A 17 -0.73 -2.98 17.18
C PRO A 17 0.37 -1.97 16.84
N SER A 18 1.19 -2.23 15.80
CA SER A 18 2.25 -1.33 15.35
C SER A 18 1.75 -0.12 14.55
N ILE A 19 0.45 -0.05 14.22
CA ILE A 19 -0.14 1.11 13.53
C ILE A 19 -0.13 2.31 14.47
N SER A 20 0.68 3.31 14.12
CA SER A 20 0.86 4.54 14.91
C SER A 20 -0.07 5.68 14.50
N GLN A 21 -0.65 5.63 13.30
CA GLN A 21 -1.48 6.71 12.75
C GLN A 21 -2.56 6.15 11.82
N GLN A 22 -3.77 6.73 11.92
CA GLN A 22 -4.91 6.39 11.08
C GLN A 22 -5.65 7.67 10.69
N VAL A 23 -6.16 7.70 9.46
CA VAL A 23 -6.99 8.80 8.95
C VAL A 23 -8.17 8.20 8.19
N ALA A 24 -9.38 8.63 8.54
CA ALA A 24 -10.56 8.35 7.74
C ALA A 24 -10.52 9.19 6.45
N LEU A 25 -10.60 8.52 5.30
CA LEU A 25 -10.54 9.18 4.00
C LEU A 25 -11.88 9.85 3.64
N LYS A 26 -11.80 11.03 3.02
CA LYS A 26 -12.96 11.71 2.42
C LYS A 26 -13.27 11.08 1.04
N PRO A 27 -14.49 11.26 0.49
CA PRO A 27 -14.87 10.67 -0.80
C PRO A 27 -13.87 10.93 -1.94
N ASP A 28 -13.32 12.14 -2.04
CA ASP A 28 -12.30 12.48 -3.06
C ASP A 28 -11.00 11.70 -2.89
N ASP A 29 -10.59 11.48 -1.63
CA ASP A 29 -9.39 10.72 -1.28
C ASP A 29 -9.59 9.23 -1.58
N VAL A 30 -10.77 8.69 -1.26
CA VAL A 30 -11.18 7.34 -1.63
C VAL A 30 -11.12 7.16 -3.15
N TYR A 31 -11.75 8.06 -3.90
CA TYR A 31 -11.73 8.00 -5.37
C TYR A 31 -10.30 8.05 -5.92
N PHE A 32 -9.46 8.94 -5.39
CA PHE A 32 -8.07 9.05 -5.78
C PHE A 32 -7.29 7.75 -5.57
N VAL A 33 -7.34 7.17 -4.37
CA VAL A 33 -6.56 5.97 -4.05
C VAL A 33 -7.08 4.73 -4.79
N THR A 34 -8.40 4.58 -4.91
CA THR A 34 -8.99 3.48 -5.66
C THR A 34 -8.55 3.53 -7.11
N ARG A 35 -8.60 4.71 -7.74
CA ARG A 35 -8.14 4.89 -9.14
C ARG A 35 -6.64 4.64 -9.29
N LEU A 36 -5.83 5.07 -8.32
CA LEU A 36 -4.38 4.87 -8.35
C LEU A 36 -4.01 3.39 -8.34
N PHE A 37 -4.66 2.61 -7.46
CA PHE A 37 -4.37 1.18 -7.27
C PHE A 37 -5.07 0.26 -8.28
N SER A 38 -6.22 0.66 -8.83
CA SER A 38 -6.93 -0.16 -9.83
C SER A 38 -6.42 0.04 -11.26
N ASN A 39 -5.63 1.08 -11.52
CA ASN A 39 -5.13 1.40 -12.85
C ASN A 39 -3.86 0.63 -13.19
N LYS A 40 -3.94 -0.33 -14.11
CA LYS A 40 -2.80 -1.14 -14.56
C LYS A 40 -1.58 -0.31 -15.02
N ASN A 41 -1.81 0.89 -15.56
CA ASN A 41 -0.74 1.75 -16.05
C ASN A 41 0.09 2.40 -14.94
N THR A 42 -0.34 2.29 -13.68
CA THR A 42 0.45 2.78 -12.52
C THR A 42 1.55 1.80 -12.12
N TYR A 43 1.62 0.62 -12.75
CA TYR A 43 2.53 -0.47 -12.45
C TYR A 43 3.46 -0.74 -13.64
N ASN A 44 4.78 -0.63 -13.46
CA ASN A 44 5.77 -1.06 -14.46
C ASN A 44 7.22 -1.14 -13.94
N TRP A 45 7.42 -1.18 -12.62
CA TRP A 45 8.76 -1.14 -12.02
C TRP A 45 9.10 -2.43 -11.28
N ILE A 46 10.37 -2.83 -11.21
CA ILE A 46 10.80 -4.05 -10.50
C ILE A 46 10.69 -3.85 -8.97
N VAL A 47 10.08 -4.80 -8.26
CA VAL A 47 10.03 -4.79 -6.78
C VAL A 47 11.14 -5.59 -6.14
N MET A 48 11.47 -5.23 -4.91
CA MET A 48 12.35 -6.03 -4.07
C MET A 48 11.57 -7.17 -3.40
N ALA A 49 12.25 -8.28 -3.08
CA ALA A 49 11.63 -9.45 -2.43
C ALA A 49 11.16 -9.16 -0.99
N CYS A 50 11.76 -8.16 -0.34
CA CYS A 50 11.37 -7.74 1.01
C CYS A 50 9.91 -7.27 1.07
N PHE A 51 9.27 -7.43 2.23
CA PHE A 51 7.96 -6.86 2.45
C PHE A 51 7.78 -6.45 3.91
N MET A 52 8.03 -5.17 4.18
CA MET A 52 7.79 -4.54 5.48
C MET A 52 6.77 -3.42 5.26
N PRO A 53 5.46 -3.66 5.47
CA PRO A 53 4.44 -2.68 5.17
C PRO A 53 4.55 -1.47 6.12
N HIS A 54 4.49 -0.27 5.56
CA HIS A 54 4.47 0.99 6.33
C HIS A 54 3.21 1.81 6.09
N LEU A 55 2.40 1.38 5.13
CA LEU A 55 1.17 2.03 4.72
C LEU A 55 0.14 0.94 4.46
N GLY A 56 -1.10 1.24 4.81
CA GLY A 56 -2.21 0.37 4.46
C GLY A 56 -3.48 1.14 4.17
N LEU A 57 -4.32 0.55 3.32
CA LEU A 57 -5.72 0.95 3.17
C LEU A 57 -6.59 -0.14 3.76
N VAL A 58 -7.60 0.26 4.52
CA VAL A 58 -8.53 -0.64 5.18
C VAL A 58 -9.94 -0.22 4.82
N PHE A 59 -10.72 -1.16 4.33
CA PHE A 59 -12.08 -0.96 3.89
C PHE A 59 -13.00 -1.64 4.89
N TYR A 60 -13.98 -0.88 5.37
CA TYR A 60 -14.91 -1.32 6.38
C TYR A 60 -16.31 -1.44 5.79
N GLN A 61 -17.03 -2.48 6.21
CA GLN A 61 -18.47 -2.63 6.03
C GLN A 61 -19.07 -2.98 7.40
N ASP A 62 -20.04 -2.19 7.86
CA ASP A 62 -20.69 -2.39 9.17
C ASP A 62 -19.68 -2.56 10.32
N ASN A 63 -18.63 -1.73 10.33
CA ASN A 63 -17.48 -1.75 11.25
C ASN A 63 -16.57 -2.98 11.17
N ASN A 64 -16.78 -3.88 10.22
CA ASN A 64 -15.92 -5.04 9.97
C ASN A 64 -14.94 -4.75 8.83
N ILE A 65 -13.69 -5.19 8.98
CA ILE A 65 -12.71 -5.13 7.89
C ILE A 65 -13.11 -6.14 6.82
N VAL A 66 -13.40 -5.67 5.60
CA VAL A 66 -13.77 -6.53 4.46
C VAL A 66 -12.66 -6.64 3.42
N MET A 67 -11.75 -5.67 3.41
CA MET A 67 -10.59 -5.66 2.53
C MET A 67 -9.51 -4.79 3.15
N HIS A 68 -8.26 -5.21 2.98
CA HIS A 68 -7.10 -4.38 3.20
C HIS A 68 -6.10 -4.50 2.06
N ILE A 69 -5.30 -3.45 1.90
CA ILE A 69 -4.15 -3.37 1.02
C ILE A 69 -2.96 -2.99 1.89
N SER A 70 -1.91 -3.81 1.90
CA SER A 70 -0.67 -3.52 2.60
C SER A 70 0.39 -3.06 1.60
N ILE A 71 1.09 -1.97 1.90
CA ILE A 71 2.06 -1.36 0.99
C ILE A 71 3.40 -1.24 1.68
N CYS A 72 4.40 -1.92 1.12
CA CYS A 72 5.79 -1.68 1.45
C CYS A 72 6.35 -0.61 0.51
N TYR A 73 6.44 0.62 1.00
CA TYR A 73 6.95 1.74 0.21
C TYR A 73 8.42 1.54 -0.18
N SER A 74 9.25 0.99 0.70
CA SER A 74 10.68 0.75 0.45
C SER A 74 10.91 -0.30 -0.64
N CYS A 75 10.15 -1.40 -0.61
CA CYS A 75 10.26 -2.48 -1.58
C CYS A 75 9.42 -2.21 -2.84
N ASN A 76 8.71 -1.08 -2.89
CA ASN A 76 7.79 -0.67 -3.95
C ASN A 76 6.69 -1.72 -4.24
N ARG A 77 6.27 -2.44 -3.21
CA ARG A 77 5.42 -3.62 -3.34
C ARG A 77 4.09 -3.39 -2.64
N LEU A 78 3.02 -3.88 -3.26
CA LEU A 78 1.67 -3.89 -2.72
C LEU A 78 1.23 -5.35 -2.62
N GLU A 79 0.55 -5.70 -1.54
CA GLU A 79 -0.19 -6.96 -1.40
C GLU A 79 -1.62 -6.64 -0.95
N SER A 80 -2.60 -7.05 -1.76
CA SER A 80 -4.02 -6.90 -1.46
C SER A 80 -4.63 -8.19 -0.90
N SER A 81 -5.54 -8.06 0.06
CA SER A 81 -6.33 -9.19 0.60
C SER A 81 -7.32 -9.79 -0.38
N ILE A 82 -7.72 -9.02 -1.40
CA ILE A 82 -8.51 -9.50 -2.53
C ILE A 82 -7.78 -9.20 -3.85
N PRO A 83 -7.97 -9.99 -4.91
CA PRO A 83 -7.33 -9.72 -6.19
C PRO A 83 -7.71 -8.35 -6.73
N ILE A 84 -6.71 -7.51 -7.04
CA ILE A 84 -6.94 -6.28 -7.81
C ILE A 84 -6.59 -6.53 -9.29
N PRO A 85 -7.34 -5.96 -10.25
CA PRO A 85 -7.06 -6.15 -11.69
C PRO A 85 -5.65 -5.76 -12.11
N ALA A 86 -5.00 -4.86 -11.37
CA ALA A 86 -3.62 -4.46 -11.60
C ALA A 86 -2.60 -5.56 -11.26
N GLU A 87 -2.85 -6.40 -10.25
CA GLU A 87 -1.98 -7.52 -9.87
C GLU A 87 -2.05 -8.67 -10.90
N THR A 88 -3.25 -8.93 -11.43
CA THR A 88 -3.52 -10.10 -12.29
C THR A 88 -2.96 -9.99 -13.71
N THR A 89 -2.56 -8.79 -14.15
CA THR A 89 -2.11 -8.57 -15.54
C THR A 89 -0.62 -8.83 -15.73
N ILE A 90 0.11 -9.13 -14.65
CA ILE A 90 1.57 -9.26 -14.66
C ILE A 90 1.92 -10.68 -14.19
N SER A 91 1.69 -11.64 -15.07
CA SER A 91 1.65 -13.08 -14.78
C SER A 91 2.99 -13.75 -14.46
N ASN A 92 4.05 -13.04 -14.09
CA ASN A 92 5.31 -13.65 -13.59
C ASN A 92 6.38 -12.68 -13.08
N THR A 93 6.05 -11.40 -12.86
CA THR A 93 7.07 -10.42 -12.49
C THR A 93 6.60 -9.59 -11.31
N TYR A 94 7.46 -9.55 -10.30
CA TYR A 94 7.49 -8.61 -9.18
C TYR A 94 7.37 -7.16 -9.69
N VAL A 95 6.14 -6.68 -9.97
CA VAL A 95 5.90 -5.33 -10.49
C VAL A 95 5.22 -4.44 -9.47
N GLY A 96 5.86 -3.29 -9.24
CA GLY A 96 5.47 -2.25 -8.32
C GLY A 96 5.08 -0.98 -9.05
N PHE A 97 4.87 0.07 -8.26
CA PHE A 97 4.47 1.36 -8.76
C PHE A 97 5.54 1.97 -9.67
N ASN A 98 5.10 2.57 -10.76
CA ASN A 98 5.95 3.42 -11.58
C ASN A 98 6.31 4.73 -10.85
N LYS A 99 7.29 5.47 -11.39
CA LYS A 99 7.77 6.73 -10.78
C LYS A 99 6.66 7.76 -10.56
N ASN A 100 5.73 7.89 -11.52
CA ASN A 100 4.62 8.84 -11.42
C ASN A 100 3.65 8.44 -10.30
N ALA A 101 3.28 7.17 -10.22
CA ALA A 101 2.41 6.62 -9.20
C ALA A 101 3.02 6.76 -7.80
N ARG A 102 4.34 6.52 -7.65
CA ARG A 102 5.06 6.81 -6.41
C ARG A 102 5.01 8.29 -6.03
N GLY A 103 5.17 9.18 -7.01
CA GLY A 103 5.06 10.63 -6.81
C GLY A 103 3.68 11.06 -6.33
N GLU A 104 2.63 10.55 -6.96
CA GLU A 104 1.23 10.80 -6.57
C GLU A 104 0.92 10.22 -5.18
N LEU A 105 1.36 8.99 -4.90
CA LEU A 105 1.21 8.38 -3.57
C LEU A 105 1.92 9.20 -2.50
N ARG A 106 3.11 9.74 -2.79
CA ARG A 106 3.83 10.60 -1.85
C ARG A 106 3.06 11.89 -1.54
N LYS A 107 2.54 12.57 -2.56
CA LYS A 107 1.69 13.77 -2.35
C LYS A 107 0.47 13.44 -1.47
N PHE A 108 -0.12 12.27 -1.68
CA PHE A 108 -1.22 11.80 -0.85
C PHE A 108 -0.81 11.58 0.61
N LEU A 109 0.34 10.94 0.86
CA LEU A 109 0.86 10.78 2.22
C LEU A 109 1.18 12.12 2.89
N ASP A 110 1.80 13.04 2.15
CA ASP A 110 2.11 14.39 2.62
C ASP A 110 0.82 15.15 2.99
N LYS A 111 -0.23 15.06 2.16
CA LYS A 111 -1.56 15.65 2.41
C LYS A 111 -2.19 15.15 3.71
N HIS A 112 -1.99 13.88 4.04
CA HIS A 112 -2.56 13.26 5.25
C HIS A 112 -1.58 13.21 6.43
N HIS A 113 -0.45 13.92 6.33
CA HIS A 113 0.59 13.98 7.37
C HIS A 113 1.14 12.60 7.78
N PHE A 114 1.16 11.64 6.85
CA PHE A 114 1.85 10.37 7.08
C PHE A 114 3.35 10.58 6.88
N THR A 115 4.11 10.48 7.95
CA THR A 115 5.57 10.61 7.88
C THR A 115 6.19 9.28 7.48
N TYR A 116 6.70 9.20 6.26
CA TYR A 116 7.64 8.15 5.89
C TYR A 116 9.05 8.65 6.19
N SER A 117 9.73 8.05 7.18
CA SER A 117 11.14 8.33 7.39
C SER A 117 11.89 7.94 6.11
N LYS A 118 12.53 8.92 5.47
CA LYS A 118 13.44 8.69 4.34
C LYS A 118 14.61 7.84 4.82
N HIS A 119 14.45 6.53 4.93
CA HIS A 119 15.54 5.68 4.49
C HIS A 119 15.60 5.88 2.98
N LYS A 120 16.66 6.57 2.53
CA LYS A 120 16.99 6.81 1.11
C LYS A 120 16.65 5.53 0.36
N SER A 121 15.58 5.54 -0.44
CA SER A 121 15.21 4.30 -1.13
C SER A 121 16.30 4.05 -2.17
N ILE A 122 16.70 2.80 -2.34
CA ILE A 122 17.71 2.39 -3.34
C ILE A 122 17.24 2.76 -4.77
N LEU A 123 15.98 3.19 -4.90
CA LEU A 123 15.29 3.56 -6.14
C LEU A 123 15.14 5.08 -6.33
N ASP A 124 15.79 5.90 -5.49
CA ASP A 124 15.83 7.36 -5.65
C ASP A 124 17.07 7.85 -6.45
N GLU A 125 17.79 6.92 -7.09
CA GLU A 125 18.90 7.17 -8.03
C GLU A 125 18.48 6.87 -9.47
#